data_AF-A0A2M7N4L3-F1
#
_entry.id   AF-A0A2M7N4L3-F1
#
_cell.length_a   1.000
_cell.length_b   1.000
_cell.length_c   1.000
_cell.angle_alpha   90.00
_cell.angle_beta   90.00
_cell.angle_gamma   90.00
#
_symmetry.space_group_name_H-M   'P 1'
#
loop_
_entity.id
_entity.type
_entity.pdbx_description
1 polymer ?
#
loop_
_entity_poly.entity_id
_entity_poly.type
_entity_poly.pdbx_seq_one_letter_code
_entity_poly.pdbx_strand_id
1 'polypeptide(L)'
;SLDMRVIDPAWIGMKLRKLLNFGEPLGDFMARVPGQAKMESYPSTVSYVAKLIIHRYAMLGVLDEYGYPVQQMGVLEIPDGQLKPTGIKALAGKVCKECGNATLIKKDGCEFCTSCGAIGACG
;
A
#
# COMPACT_ATOMS: atom_id res chain seq x y z
N SER A 1 23.66 -3.87 16.01
CA SER A 1 22.54 -4.49 15.29
C SER A 1 22.15 -3.59 14.13
N LEU A 2 22.24 -4.08 12.89
CA LEU A 2 21.80 -3.37 11.68
C LEU A 2 20.26 -3.39 11.53
N ASP A 3 19.58 -4.10 12.44
CA ASP A 3 18.21 -4.62 12.31
C ASP A 3 17.12 -3.61 12.69
N MET A 4 17.51 -2.38 13.07
CA MET A 4 16.59 -1.32 13.50
C MET A 4 16.44 -0.18 12.48
N ARG A 5 16.89 -0.35 11.24
CA ARG A 5 16.62 0.60 10.14
C ARG A 5 15.20 0.40 9.59
N VAL A 6 14.20 0.50 10.46
CA VAL A 6 12.75 0.51 10.15
C VAL A 6 12.37 1.77 9.33
N ILE A 7 13.33 2.63 8.99
CA ILE A 7 13.12 3.90 8.30
C ILE A 7 13.30 3.78 6.79
N ASP A 8 13.99 2.76 6.27
CA ASP A 8 14.27 2.65 4.83
C ASP A 8 13.10 2.00 4.06
N PRO A 9 12.40 2.76 3.19
CA PRO A 9 11.32 2.22 2.37
C PRO A 9 11.78 1.08 1.45
N ALA A 10 13.03 1.08 0.98
CA ALA A 10 13.57 0.02 0.14
C ALA A 10 13.66 -1.33 0.89
N TRP A 11 14.14 -1.29 2.13
CA TRP A 11 14.22 -2.47 2.99
C TRP A 11 12.82 -2.99 3.34
N ILE A 12 11.90 -2.09 3.71
CA ILE A 12 10.51 -2.49 4.03
C ILE A 12 9.85 -3.11 2.80
N GLY A 13 9.95 -2.48 1.63
CA GLY A 13 9.43 -3.01 0.37
C GLY A 13 10.02 -4.39 0.03
N MET A 14 11.33 -4.58 0.24
CA MET A 14 11.98 -5.89 0.05
C MET A 14 11.41 -6.97 0.97
N LYS A 15 11.21 -6.66 2.26
CA LYS A 15 10.64 -7.61 3.23
C LYS A 15 9.18 -7.94 2.89
N LEU A 16 8.35 -6.93 2.62
CA LEU A 16 6.94 -7.13 2.28
C LEU A 16 6.78 -7.97 1.01
N ARG A 17 7.59 -7.73 -0.03
CA ARG A 17 7.54 -8.54 -1.27
C ARG A 17 7.88 -10.01 -1.03
N LYS A 18 8.81 -10.32 -0.12
CA LYS A 18 9.11 -11.71 0.25
C LYS A 18 7.93 -12.39 0.95
N LEU A 19 7.16 -11.63 1.72
CA LEU A 19 5.99 -12.14 2.46
C LEU A 19 4.76 -12.37 1.57
N LEU A 20 4.67 -11.77 0.38
CA LEU A 20 3.52 -11.91 -0.53
C LEU A 20 3.23 -13.36 -0.95
N ASN A 21 4.25 -14.22 -0.98
CA ASN A 21 4.13 -15.63 -1.35
C ASN A 21 4.42 -16.57 -0.18
N PHE A 22 4.46 -16.06 1.04
CA PHE A 22 4.64 -16.89 2.22
C PHE A 22 3.39 -17.74 2.43
N GLY A 23 3.55 -19.07 2.47
CA GLY A 23 2.47 -20.01 2.72
C GLY A 23 2.46 -20.47 4.18
N GLU A 24 1.28 -20.52 4.78
CA GLU A 24 1.04 -21.14 6.08
C GLU A 24 0.32 -22.48 5.86
N PRO A 25 0.61 -23.54 6.64
CA PRO A 25 -0.12 -24.81 6.52
C PRO A 25 -1.62 -24.58 6.75
N LEU A 26 -2.45 -24.93 5.75
CA LEU A 26 -3.91 -24.69 5.76
C LEU A 26 -4.30 -23.22 5.98
N GLY A 27 -3.41 -22.29 5.63
CA GLY A 27 -3.60 -20.85 5.80
C GLY A 27 -4.07 -20.12 4.55
N ASP A 28 -4.33 -20.85 3.44
CA ASP A 28 -4.85 -20.25 2.23
C ASP A 28 -6.30 -19.81 2.40
N PHE A 29 -6.64 -18.63 1.89
CA PHE A 29 -7.99 -18.10 1.99
C PHE A 29 -8.29 -17.09 0.90
N MET A 30 -9.58 -16.90 0.60
CA MET A 30 -10.04 -15.88 -0.33
C MET A 30 -10.23 -14.53 0.34
N ALA A 31 -9.67 -13.48 -0.27
CA ALA A 31 -9.85 -12.11 0.20
C ALA A 31 -9.98 -11.14 -0.98
N ARG A 32 -10.42 -9.91 -0.68
CA ARG A 32 -10.60 -8.87 -1.70
C ARG A 32 -9.26 -8.26 -2.08
N VAL A 33 -9.03 -8.09 -3.38
CA VAL A 33 -7.86 -7.38 -3.88
C VAL A 33 -7.97 -5.90 -3.48
N PRO A 34 -6.99 -5.33 -2.76
CA PRO A 34 -7.04 -3.93 -2.35
C PRO A 34 -7.22 -2.99 -3.55
N GLY A 35 -8.18 -2.07 -3.47
CA GLY A 35 -8.49 -1.14 -4.56
C GLY A 35 -9.38 -1.70 -5.68
N GLN A 36 -9.78 -2.97 -5.64
CA GLN A 36 -10.63 -3.59 -6.67
C GLN A 36 -11.88 -4.24 -6.08
N ALA A 37 -12.83 -4.59 -6.96
CA ALA A 37 -14.02 -5.35 -6.60
C ALA A 37 -13.83 -6.87 -6.56
N LYS A 38 -12.70 -7.35 -7.09
CA LYS A 38 -12.39 -8.75 -7.31
C LYS A 38 -11.93 -9.45 -6.01
N MET A 39 -12.26 -10.73 -5.90
CA MET A 39 -11.74 -11.64 -4.88
C MET A 39 -10.65 -12.54 -5.49
N GLU A 40 -9.61 -12.84 -4.72
CA GLU A 40 -8.49 -13.71 -5.10
C GLU A 40 -8.08 -14.60 -3.91
N SER A 41 -7.46 -15.74 -4.19
CA SER A 41 -6.91 -16.61 -3.15
C SER A 41 -5.51 -16.15 -2.75
N TYR A 42 -5.25 -16.05 -1.45
CA TYR A 42 -3.97 -15.69 -0.86
C TYR A 42 -3.39 -16.89 -0.09
N PRO A 43 -2.06 -17.11 -0.12
CA PRO A 43 -1.43 -18.30 0.46
C PRO A 43 -1.35 -18.32 2.00
N SER A 44 -1.50 -17.17 2.66
CA SER A 44 -1.47 -17.05 4.12
C SER A 44 -2.04 -15.72 4.62
N THR A 45 -2.38 -15.64 5.90
CA THR A 45 -2.79 -14.38 6.54
C THR A 45 -1.69 -13.32 6.45
N VAL A 46 -0.43 -13.72 6.64
CA VAL A 46 0.75 -12.86 6.52
C VAL A 46 0.90 -12.31 5.11
N SER A 47 0.65 -13.12 4.09
CA SER A 47 0.72 -12.68 2.68
C SER A 47 -0.32 -11.61 2.37
N TYR A 48 -1.54 -11.75 2.90
CA TYR A 48 -2.59 -10.77 2.69
C TYR A 48 -2.33 -9.47 3.46
N VAL A 49 -1.83 -9.56 4.70
CA VAL A 49 -1.39 -8.39 5.46
C VAL A 49 -0.27 -7.65 4.73
N ALA A 50 0.70 -8.37 4.16
CA ALA A 50 1.75 -7.76 3.34
C ALA A 50 1.18 -7.01 2.12
N LYS A 51 0.19 -7.60 1.42
CA LYS A 51 -0.51 -6.97 0.29
C LYS A 51 -1.24 -5.68 0.72
N LEU A 52 -1.91 -5.70 1.87
CA LEU A 52 -2.59 -4.52 2.44
C LEU A 52 -1.61 -3.41 2.81
N ILE A 53 -0.46 -3.75 3.42
CA ILE A 53 0.58 -2.78 3.78
C ILE A 53 1.17 -2.13 2.52
N ILE A 54 1.50 -2.92 1.49
CA ILE A 54 2.00 -2.39 0.22
C ILE A 54 0.97 -1.42 -0.39
N HIS A 55 -0.30 -1.81 -0.46
CA HIS A 55 -1.35 -0.93 -0.98
C HIS A 55 -1.47 0.37 -0.18
N ARG A 56 -1.39 0.29 1.16
CA ARG A 56 -1.43 1.50 2.00
C ARG A 56 -0.20 2.38 1.78
N TYR A 57 0.98 1.80 1.64
CA TYR A 57 2.21 2.55 1.37
C TYR A 57 2.20 3.18 -0.02
N ALA A 58 1.55 2.54 -1.00
CA ALA A 58 1.28 3.11 -2.31
C ALA A 58 0.39 4.36 -2.22
N MET A 59 -0.71 4.30 -1.45
CA MET A 59 -1.57 5.48 -1.27
C MET A 59 -0.86 6.63 -0.53
N LEU A 60 0.08 6.32 0.37
CA LEU A 60 0.89 7.31 1.08
C LEU A 60 2.10 7.82 0.28
N GLY A 61 2.35 7.28 -0.92
CA GLY A 61 3.49 7.66 -1.76
C GLY A 61 4.85 7.18 -1.26
N VAL A 62 4.88 6.19 -0.37
CA VAL A 62 6.12 5.60 0.19
C VAL A 62 6.65 4.50 -0.73
N LEU A 63 5.77 3.60 -1.14
CA LEU A 63 6.04 2.54 -2.13
C LEU A 63 5.17 2.75 -3.37
N ASP A 64 5.42 2.01 -4.44
CA ASP A 64 4.54 1.87 -5.58
C ASP A 64 3.54 0.71 -5.36
N GLU A 65 2.67 0.47 -6.34
CA GLU A 65 1.67 -0.61 -6.31
C GLU A 65 2.29 -2.03 -6.27
N TYR A 66 3.57 -2.15 -6.65
CA TYR A 66 4.33 -3.40 -6.69
C TYR A 66 5.21 -3.60 -5.43
N GLY A 67 5.29 -2.61 -4.54
CA GLY A 67 6.09 -2.65 -3.31
C GLY A 67 7.54 -2.18 -3.46
N TYR A 68 7.86 -1.37 -4.47
CA TYR A 68 9.15 -0.69 -4.64
C TYR A 68 9.09 0.76 -4.16
N PRO A 69 10.18 1.33 -3.62
CA PRO A 69 10.19 2.70 -3.10
C PRO A 69 10.02 3.75 -4.21
N VAL A 70 9.15 4.74 -3.99
CA VAL A 70 8.91 5.86 -4.94
C VAL A 70 10.03 6.91 -4.87
N GLN A 71 10.58 7.13 -3.67
CA GLN A 71 11.74 7.98 -3.42
C GLN A 71 12.71 7.27 -2.48
N GLN A 72 14.00 7.31 -2.79
CA GLN A 72 15.02 6.85 -1.87
C GLN A 72 15.25 7.91 -0.78
N MET A 73 14.92 7.57 0.47
CA MET A 73 15.59 8.17 1.62
C MET A 73 17.00 7.57 1.65
N GLY A 74 18.00 8.33 1.19
CA GLY A 74 19.34 7.87 0.78
C GLY A 74 20.17 7.10 1.82
N VAL A 75 19.78 5.86 2.11
CA VAL A 75 20.47 4.95 3.03
C VAL A 75 20.97 3.68 2.32
N LEU A 76 20.39 3.32 1.16
CA LEU A 76 20.82 2.20 0.32
C LEU A 76 20.67 2.56 -1.17
N GLU A 77 21.80 2.71 -1.87
CA GLU A 77 21.84 2.89 -3.33
C GLU A 77 21.39 1.60 -4.03
N ILE A 78 20.45 1.73 -4.97
CA ILE A 78 20.03 0.66 -5.89
C ILE A 78 20.46 1.15 -7.27
N PRO A 79 21.10 0.33 -8.12
CA PRO A 79 21.60 0.78 -9.43
C PRO A 79 20.50 1.43 -10.28
N ASP A 80 20.85 2.58 -10.86
CA ASP A 80 19.95 3.45 -11.62
C ASP A 80 19.33 2.75 -12.83
N GLY A 81 17.99 2.84 -12.96
CA GLY A 81 17.30 2.42 -14.19
C GLY A 81 15.82 2.05 -14.09
N GLN A 82 15.22 1.99 -12.90
CA GLN A 82 13.85 1.47 -12.73
C GLN A 82 12.82 2.45 -12.13
N LEU A 83 13.16 3.73 -11.99
CA LEU A 83 12.28 4.71 -11.32
C LEU A 83 11.35 5.39 -12.33
N LYS A 84 10.05 5.06 -12.29
CA LYS A 84 8.97 5.88 -12.88
C LYS A 84 8.33 6.72 -11.77
N PRO A 85 8.23 8.04 -11.91
CA PRO A 85 7.57 8.88 -10.92
C PRO A 85 6.04 8.71 -11.01
N THR A 86 5.42 8.10 -10.00
CA THR A 86 3.96 8.06 -9.82
C THR A 86 3.57 8.90 -8.61
N GLY A 87 3.65 10.22 -8.77
CA GLY A 87 3.28 11.17 -7.73
C GLY A 87 1.77 11.26 -7.56
N ILE A 88 1.17 10.41 -6.71
CA ILE A 88 -0.17 10.67 -6.18
C ILE A 88 0.00 11.74 -5.10
N LYS A 89 -0.20 13.02 -5.46
CA LYS A 89 -0.27 14.11 -4.49
C LYS A 89 -1.46 13.86 -3.57
N ALA A 90 -1.25 13.80 -2.27
CA ALA A 90 -2.33 13.77 -1.29
C ALA A 90 -3.10 15.10 -1.37
N LEU A 91 -4.23 15.11 -2.08
CA LEU A 91 -5.14 16.25 -2.09
C LEU A 91 -5.85 16.33 -0.74
N ALA A 92 -5.72 17.47 -0.06
CA ALA A 92 -6.49 17.79 1.14
C ALA A 92 -7.98 17.85 0.78
N GLY A 93 -8.79 17.10 1.53
CA GLY A 93 -10.22 16.90 1.26
C GLY A 93 -11.07 17.05 2.52
N LYS A 94 -12.33 16.58 2.46
CA LYS A 94 -13.23 16.55 3.63
C LYS A 94 -12.74 15.54 4.69
N VAL A 95 -13.21 15.68 5.93
CA VAL A 95 -12.93 14.73 7.01
C VAL A 95 -13.62 13.39 6.72
N CYS A 96 -12.85 12.31 6.68
CA CYS A 96 -13.39 10.97 6.53
C CYS A 96 -14.03 10.50 7.84
N LYS A 97 -15.25 9.94 7.76
CA LYS A 97 -15.97 9.42 8.92
C LYS A 97 -15.37 8.15 9.53
N GLU A 98 -14.58 7.38 8.76
CA GLU A 98 -13.96 6.16 9.27
C GLU A 98 -12.62 6.41 9.97
N CYS A 99 -11.77 7.27 9.39
CA CYS A 99 -10.41 7.48 9.90
C CYS A 99 -10.14 8.87 10.47
N GLY A 100 -11.12 9.79 10.44
CA GLY A 100 -11.01 11.14 11.00
C GLY A 100 -10.06 12.09 10.26
N ASN A 101 -9.47 11.66 9.15
CA ASN A 101 -8.44 12.42 8.44
C ASN A 101 -9.07 13.26 7.30
N ALA A 102 -8.61 14.51 7.11
CA ALA A 102 -9.13 15.46 6.11
C ALA A 102 -8.63 15.15 4.68
N THR A 103 -8.98 13.96 4.19
CA THR A 103 -8.41 13.33 2.98
C THR A 103 -9.48 12.68 2.10
N LEU A 104 -10.77 12.94 2.38
CA LEU A 104 -11.89 12.49 1.57
C LEU A 104 -12.01 13.36 0.31
N ILE A 105 -11.76 12.77 -0.85
CA ILE A 105 -11.85 13.40 -2.18
C ILE A 105 -13.01 12.78 -2.97
N LYS A 106 -13.52 13.46 -4.00
CA LYS A 106 -14.49 12.85 -4.93
C LYS A 106 -13.73 12.30 -6.13
N LYS A 107 -13.75 10.97 -6.32
CA LYS A 107 -13.08 10.26 -7.42
C LYS A 107 -14.08 9.34 -8.10
N ASP A 108 -14.20 9.43 -9.42
CA ASP A 108 -15.10 8.59 -10.24
C ASP A 108 -16.58 8.63 -9.81
N GLY A 109 -17.05 9.79 -9.32
CA GLY A 109 -18.43 9.98 -8.83
C GLY A 109 -18.68 9.50 -7.39
N CYS A 110 -17.70 8.88 -6.74
CA CYS A 110 -17.79 8.44 -5.35
C CYS A 110 -16.90 9.27 -4.42
N GLU A 111 -17.30 9.37 -3.16
CA GLU A 111 -16.40 9.83 -2.11
C GLU A 111 -15.33 8.76 -1.83
N PHE A 112 -14.06 9.12 -1.86
CA PHE A 112 -12.93 8.23 -1.63
C PHE A 112 -11.95 8.87 -0.64
N CYS A 113 -11.62 8.18 0.44
CA CYS A 113 -10.62 8.63 1.38
C CYS A 113 -9.22 8.24 0.90
N THR A 114 -8.36 9.22 0.57
CA THR A 114 -6.97 8.92 0.19
C THR A 114 -6.12 8.43 1.36
N SER A 115 -6.54 8.71 2.60
CA SER A 115 -5.88 8.15 3.77
C SER A 115 -6.27 6.69 3.99
N CYS A 116 -7.54 6.37 4.29
CA CYS A 116 -7.93 4.99 4.63
C CYS A 116 -8.41 4.10 3.47
N GLY A 117 -8.67 4.66 2.29
CA GLY A 117 -9.22 3.92 1.15
C GLY A 117 -10.73 3.66 1.23
N ALA A 118 -11.43 4.20 2.23
CA ALA A 118 -12.88 4.06 2.36
C ALA A 118 -13.60 4.71 1.17
N ILE A 119 -14.61 4.01 0.66
CA ILE A 119 -15.50 4.48 -0.41
C ILE A 119 -16.84 4.85 0.25
N GLY A 120 -17.19 6.13 0.17
CA GLY A 120 -18.44 6.70 0.69
C GLY A 120 -19.55 6.73 -0.35
N ALA A 121 -20.43 7.73 -0.26
CA ALA A 121 -21.58 7.84 -1.16
C ALA A 121 -21.13 8.05 -2.62
N CYS A 122 -21.75 7.29 -3.54
CA CYS A 122 -21.57 7.39 -4.98
C CYS A 122 -22.81 8.07 -5.60
N GLY A 123 -22.61 9.21 -6.26
CA GLY A 123 -23.67 10.04 -6.84
C GLY A 123 -23.14 11.21 -7.65
#